data_AF-A0AAW2E4E7-F1
#
_entry.id   AF-A0AAW2E4E7-F1
#
_cell.length_a   1.000
_cell.length_b   1.000
_cell.length_c   1.000
_cell.angle_alpha   90.00
_cell.angle_beta   90.00
_cell.angle_gamma   90.00
#
_symmetry.space_group_name_H-M   'P 1'
#
loop_
_entity.id
_entity.type
_entity.pdbx_description
1 polymer ?
#
loop_
_entity_poly.entity_id
_entity_poly.type
_entity_poly.pdbx_seq_one_letter_code
_entity_poly.pdbx_strand_id
1 'polypeptide(L)'
;MLNCLDNHLSITLHYALHCPEILCKDGMLEVQLLLPRIFHDSWLNSPEGKVLSPQNLLAPDSTVDTLIDAQTGWWNTHLIDLCFYSPEAALIKSLPLCTVPQPDILIWPKENSGIYSVKSGYKCLMDFATLDIVRPTVSVAQKTFWKNIWKLNIPEKIKHFLWRSCTNSLPSKENLKKRAIPIDPTCHLCSRETESVLHALWGCEKVQTVWATDFGWVDNNRAALGSFFDLMQLIQEKPHTIPLFSTTAWTQDSQKSHSSGSRLPSQKLWRPPPRECFKTNYDGAMFDESDEAGLGVVIRNSEGQVMVALSEKIKKPPSVVALELLAARRAAALVSETGFQQSCFKGDLEVVVKALCGSGLEKSAVGHILKDTLSTVSLLQSFSFSHVNRQGNAVAHALAQRARLSFPLQVWMESVPLDLNAVILVDLKPLV
;
A
#
# COMPACT_ATOMS: atom_id res chain seq x y z
N MET A 1 26.05 -35.57 29.42
CA MET A 1 26.91 -34.37 29.59
C MET A 1 27.95 -34.45 28.49
N LEU A 2 28.03 -33.63 27.46
CA LEU A 2 27.37 -32.39 27.02
C LEU A 2 27.27 -32.52 25.49
N ASN A 3 26.19 -32.04 24.88
CA ASN A 3 26.21 -31.53 23.50
C ASN A 3 25.04 -30.56 23.40
N CYS A 4 25.35 -29.30 23.74
CA CYS A 4 24.55 -28.14 23.39
C CYS A 4 24.45 -28.10 21.87
N LEU A 5 23.25 -28.28 21.33
CA LEU A 5 22.98 -28.00 19.93
C LEU A 5 22.85 -26.48 19.78
N ASP A 6 23.71 -25.95 18.92
CA ASP A 6 23.85 -24.55 18.55
C ASP A 6 22.51 -23.93 18.14
N ASN A 7 21.99 -23.07 19.02
CA ASN A 7 20.97 -22.08 18.68
C ASN A 7 21.64 -20.93 17.90
N HIS A 8 21.89 -21.14 16.61
CA HIS A 8 22.17 -20.01 15.73
C HIS A 8 20.85 -19.24 15.50
N LEU A 9 20.79 -18.01 16.02
CA LEU A 9 19.78 -17.01 15.68
C LEU A 9 19.79 -16.78 14.16
N SER A 10 18.89 -17.45 13.44
CA SER A 10 18.63 -17.16 12.02
C SER A 10 17.68 -15.97 11.96
N ILE A 11 18.23 -14.76 11.83
CA ILE A 11 17.46 -13.54 11.56
C ILE A 11 17.38 -13.38 10.04
N THR A 12 16.19 -13.61 9.52
CA THR A 12 15.88 -13.66 8.08
C THR A 12 15.86 -12.27 7.47
N LEU A 13 16.49 -12.10 6.32
CA LEU A 13 16.26 -10.95 5.44
C LEU A 13 15.34 -11.40 4.29
N HIS A 14 14.16 -10.81 4.16
CA HIS A 14 13.34 -11.04 2.97
C HIS A 14 13.98 -10.33 1.76
N TYR A 15 14.61 -11.10 0.89
CA TYR A 15 15.28 -10.58 -0.29
C TYR A 15 14.33 -10.46 -1.48
N ALA A 16 14.20 -9.23 -1.97
CA ALA A 16 13.93 -8.97 -3.38
C ALA A 16 15.20 -9.27 -4.19
N LEU A 17 15.29 -10.39 -4.89
CA LEU A 17 16.30 -10.53 -5.93
C LEU A 17 16.04 -9.46 -7.00
N HIS A 18 16.85 -8.41 -7.00
CA HIS A 18 17.13 -7.64 -8.20
C HIS A 18 18.30 -8.32 -8.91
N CYS A 19 18.04 -9.45 -9.56
CA CYS A 19 19.02 -10.02 -10.49
C CYS A 19 18.37 -10.27 -11.87
N PRO A 20 18.93 -9.72 -12.96
CA PRO A 20 18.62 -10.13 -14.33
C PRO A 20 19.14 -11.53 -14.65
N GLU A 21 19.99 -12.12 -13.80
CA GLU A 21 20.50 -13.49 -13.96
C GLU A 21 19.50 -14.52 -13.44
N ILE A 22 18.31 -14.54 -14.07
CA ILE A 22 17.58 -15.78 -14.19
C ILE A 22 18.38 -16.61 -15.21
N LEU A 23 19.36 -17.37 -14.72
CA LEU A 23 20.03 -18.41 -15.49
C LEU A 23 18.98 -19.47 -15.84
N CYS A 24 18.38 -19.32 -17.03
CA CYS A 24 17.67 -20.39 -17.69
C CYS A 24 18.73 -21.42 -18.14
N LYS A 25 19.12 -22.33 -17.25
CA LYS A 25 19.78 -23.60 -17.62
C LYS A 25 18.76 -24.72 -17.39
N ASP A 26 18.36 -25.35 -18.49
CA ASP A 26 17.68 -26.65 -18.52
C ASP A 26 16.31 -26.78 -17.83
N GLY A 27 15.56 -25.68 -17.71
CA GLY A 27 14.12 -25.75 -17.42
C GLY A 27 13.73 -26.26 -16.03
N MET A 28 14.67 -26.34 -15.09
CA MET A 28 14.40 -26.61 -13.68
C MET A 28 15.00 -25.52 -12.79
N LEU A 29 14.17 -24.93 -11.92
CA LEU A 29 14.57 -23.95 -10.91
C LEU A 29 15.10 -24.68 -9.68
N GLU A 30 16.41 -24.87 -9.59
CA GLU A 30 17.08 -25.24 -8.34
C GLU A 30 17.84 -24.00 -7.85
N VAL A 31 17.30 -23.33 -6.84
CA VAL A 31 17.96 -22.18 -6.20
C VAL A 31 18.28 -22.58 -4.76
N GLN A 32 19.56 -22.82 -4.48
CA GLN A 32 20.06 -22.98 -3.12
C GLN A 32 19.89 -21.67 -2.35
N LEU A 33 19.20 -21.74 -1.20
CA LEU A 33 19.00 -20.64 -0.26
C LEU A 33 20.33 -20.35 0.47
N LEU A 34 21.21 -19.57 -0.16
CA LEU A 34 22.40 -19.03 0.50
C LEU A 34 22.13 -17.57 0.89
N LEU A 35 22.55 -17.19 2.10
CA LEU A 35 22.56 -15.80 2.53
C LEU A 35 23.44 -14.99 1.55
N PRO A 36 23.01 -13.81 1.10
CA PRO A 36 23.74 -13.07 0.09
C PRO A 36 25.05 -12.54 0.66
N ARG A 37 26.06 -12.59 -0.20
CA ARG A 37 27.37 -12.00 0.05
C ARG A 37 27.28 -10.50 -0.14
N ILE A 38 27.79 -9.77 0.86
CA ILE A 38 27.63 -8.32 1.00
C ILE A 38 28.07 -7.56 -0.25
N PHE A 39 29.19 -7.94 -0.87
CA PHE A 39 29.80 -7.18 -1.97
C PHE A 39 29.58 -7.80 -3.36
N HIS A 40 29.04 -9.03 -3.43
CA HIS A 40 28.92 -9.76 -4.69
C HIS A 40 27.48 -9.85 -5.20
N ASP A 41 26.53 -10.01 -4.28
CA ASP A 41 25.14 -10.26 -4.64
C ASP A 41 24.34 -8.95 -4.61
N SER A 42 23.25 -8.88 -5.38
CA SER A 42 22.43 -7.66 -5.47
C SER A 42 21.32 -7.68 -4.43
N TRP A 43 21.61 -7.13 -3.24
CA TRP A 43 20.72 -7.17 -2.08
C TRP A 43 20.28 -5.80 -1.56
N LEU A 44 20.84 -4.70 -2.09
CA LEU A 44 20.39 -3.34 -1.81
C LEU A 44 19.50 -2.82 -2.94
N ASN A 45 18.47 -2.06 -2.58
CA ASN A 45 17.59 -1.40 -3.54
C ASN A 45 18.23 -0.11 -4.09
N SER A 46 19.46 -0.20 -4.56
CA SER A 46 20.19 0.87 -5.25
C SER A 46 20.04 0.73 -6.77
N PRO A 47 20.25 1.80 -7.57
CA PRO A 47 20.19 1.74 -9.02
C PRO A 47 21.12 0.68 -9.63
N GLU A 48 22.31 0.47 -9.05
CA GLU A 48 23.25 -0.58 -9.47
C GLU A 48 22.96 -1.95 -8.84
N GLY A 49 22.11 -2.02 -7.81
CA GLY A 49 21.78 -3.23 -7.04
C GLY A 49 22.92 -3.78 -6.15
N LYS A 50 24.16 -3.31 -6.35
CA LYS A 50 25.37 -3.76 -5.65
C LYS A 50 25.91 -2.68 -4.71
N VAL A 51 26.65 -3.12 -3.70
CA VAL A 51 27.43 -2.25 -2.80
C VAL A 51 28.64 -1.69 -3.56
N LEU A 52 28.79 -0.37 -3.53
CA LEU A 52 29.92 0.37 -4.10
C LEU A 52 31.01 0.68 -3.07
N SER A 53 30.69 0.56 -1.77
CA SER A 53 31.65 0.76 -0.69
C SER A 53 32.84 -0.21 -0.76
N PRO A 54 34.04 0.25 -0.37
CA PRO A 54 35.26 -0.54 -0.46
C PRO A 54 35.25 -1.72 0.52
N GLN A 55 35.73 -2.87 0.05
CA GLN A 55 35.86 -4.09 0.84
C GLN A 55 37.13 -4.04 1.69
N ASN A 56 37.06 -3.39 2.86
CA ASN A 56 38.23 -3.17 3.72
C ASN A 56 38.18 -3.92 5.06
N LEU A 57 37.01 -3.97 5.70
CA LEU A 57 36.85 -4.46 7.08
C LEU A 57 36.23 -5.85 7.18
N LEU A 58 35.54 -6.29 6.12
CA LEU A 58 34.83 -7.56 6.06
C LEU A 58 35.52 -8.49 5.06
N ALA A 59 35.42 -9.80 5.31
CA ALA A 59 36.00 -10.79 4.42
C ALA A 59 35.27 -10.79 3.05
N PRO A 60 35.95 -11.22 1.96
CA PRO A 60 35.39 -11.35 0.62
C PRO A 60 33.99 -11.97 0.57
N ASP A 61 33.84 -13.10 1.27
CA ASP A 61 32.63 -13.92 1.27
C ASP A 61 31.72 -13.64 2.47
N SER A 62 31.91 -12.53 3.19
CA SER A 62 31.02 -12.15 4.29
C SER A 62 29.58 -11.97 3.79
N THR A 63 28.65 -12.59 4.50
CA THR A 63 27.22 -12.55 4.22
C THR A 63 26.50 -11.50 5.05
N VAL A 64 25.32 -11.06 4.62
CA VAL A 64 24.61 -9.91 5.23
C VAL A 64 24.29 -10.10 6.72
N ASP A 65 24.10 -11.33 7.19
CA ASP A 65 23.88 -11.63 8.61
C ASP A 65 25.04 -11.18 9.52
N THR A 66 26.26 -11.08 8.98
CA THR A 66 27.42 -10.56 9.72
C THR A 66 27.27 -9.09 10.15
N LEU A 67 26.35 -8.36 9.52
CA LEU A 67 26.02 -6.97 9.86
C LEU A 67 24.99 -6.87 11.00
N ILE A 68 24.47 -7.99 11.48
CA ILE A 68 23.45 -8.06 12.53
C ILE A 68 24.16 -8.26 13.87
N ASP A 69 23.76 -7.47 14.86
CA ASP A 69 24.19 -7.63 16.24
C ASP A 69 23.45 -8.82 16.87
N ALA A 70 24.20 -9.86 17.23
CA ALA A 70 23.66 -11.10 17.80
C ALA A 70 22.97 -10.93 19.17
N GLN A 71 23.28 -9.87 19.93
CA GLN A 71 22.65 -9.60 21.22
C GLN A 71 21.31 -8.89 21.05
N THR A 72 21.23 -7.92 20.15
CA THR A 72 20.03 -7.10 19.95
C THR A 72 19.08 -7.67 18.89
N GLY A 73 19.59 -8.53 18.01
CA GLY A 73 18.88 -8.99 16.82
C GLY A 73 18.59 -7.87 15.82
N TRP A 74 19.30 -6.74 15.94
CA TRP A 74 19.16 -5.59 15.06
C TRP A 74 20.46 -5.28 14.31
N TRP A 75 20.42 -4.34 13.37
CA TRP A 75 21.59 -3.90 12.64
C TRP A 75 22.69 -3.37 13.56
N ASN A 76 23.92 -3.88 13.40
CA ASN A 76 25.11 -3.34 14.05
C ASN A 76 25.47 -1.99 13.39
N THR A 77 24.84 -0.93 13.88
CA THR A 77 24.96 0.43 13.31
C THR A 77 26.40 0.90 13.24
N HIS A 78 27.21 0.61 14.27
CA HIS A 78 28.61 1.00 14.31
C HIS A 78 29.43 0.30 13.21
N LEU A 79 29.28 -1.03 13.06
CA LEU A 79 29.94 -1.78 12.01
C LEU A 79 29.53 -1.29 10.62
N ILE A 80 28.23 -1.03 10.42
CA ILE A 80 27.71 -0.53 9.14
C ILE A 80 28.30 0.84 8.80
N ASP A 81 28.36 1.77 9.75
CA ASP A 81 28.93 3.10 9.51
C ASP A 81 30.45 3.09 9.25
N LEU A 82 31.15 2.02 9.67
CA LEU A 82 32.57 1.81 9.33
C LEU A 82 32.76 1.15 7.96
N CYS A 83 31.85 0.27 7.56
CA CYS A 83 31.99 -0.55 6.35
C CYS A 83 31.41 0.10 5.09
N PHE A 84 30.44 1.01 5.22
CA PHE A 84 29.68 1.54 4.08
C PHE A 84 29.68 3.07 4.02
N TYR A 85 29.66 3.61 2.81
CA TYR A 85 29.40 5.02 2.56
C TYR A 85 28.03 5.42 3.12
N SER A 86 27.92 6.67 3.57
CA SER A 86 26.73 7.19 4.27
C SER A 86 25.38 6.88 3.58
N PRO A 87 25.23 6.99 2.23
CA PRO A 87 23.99 6.63 1.56
C PRO A 87 23.63 5.14 1.67
N GLU A 88 24.61 4.24 1.50
CA GLU A 88 24.41 2.79 1.60
C GLU A 88 24.16 2.37 3.04
N ALA A 89 24.92 2.93 3.98
CA ALA A 89 24.71 2.73 5.41
C ALA A 89 23.28 3.13 5.83
N ALA A 90 22.76 4.25 5.33
CA ALA A 90 21.39 4.69 5.59
C ALA A 90 20.36 3.70 5.04
N LEU A 91 20.54 3.21 3.81
CA LEU A 91 19.67 2.21 3.21
C LEU A 91 19.66 0.91 4.02
N ILE A 92 20.84 0.36 4.37
CA ILE A 92 20.95 -0.86 5.18
C ILE A 92 20.19 -0.69 6.50
N LYS A 93 20.46 0.40 7.22
CA LYS A 93 19.82 0.70 8.52
C LYS A 93 18.30 0.91 8.43
N SER A 94 17.77 1.23 7.24
CA SER A 94 16.33 1.37 7.00
C SER A 94 15.60 0.04 6.75
N LEU A 95 16.35 -1.03 6.44
CA LEU A 95 15.76 -2.34 6.15
C LEU A 95 15.21 -2.96 7.44
N PRO A 96 13.92 -3.31 7.50
CA PRO A 96 13.36 -3.94 8.69
C PRO A 96 13.81 -5.39 8.80
N LEU A 97 14.39 -5.77 9.95
CA LEU A 97 14.74 -7.16 10.28
C LEU A 97 13.57 -7.91 10.92
N CYS A 98 13.62 -9.24 10.84
CA CYS A 98 12.69 -10.13 11.54
C CYS A 98 13.05 -10.25 13.02
N THR A 99 12.05 -10.26 13.90
CA THR A 99 12.25 -10.57 15.33
C THR A 99 12.04 -12.06 15.64
N VAL A 100 11.37 -12.79 14.74
CA VAL A 100 11.16 -14.25 14.85
C VAL A 100 11.92 -14.93 13.72
N PRO A 101 12.61 -16.07 13.95
CA PRO A 101 13.24 -16.83 12.88
C PRO A 101 12.22 -17.32 11.83
N GLN A 102 12.51 -17.08 10.55
CA GLN A 102 11.65 -17.46 9.43
C GLN A 102 12.48 -18.08 8.29
N PRO A 103 11.92 -19.00 7.47
CA PRO A 103 12.61 -19.45 6.27
C PRO A 103 12.71 -18.32 5.23
N ASP A 104 13.83 -18.25 4.54
CA ASP A 104 14.01 -17.37 3.38
C ASP A 104 13.02 -17.73 2.26
N ILE A 105 12.50 -16.71 1.59
CA ILE A 105 11.63 -16.90 0.42
C ILE A 105 12.08 -16.00 -0.74
N LEU A 106 11.87 -16.49 -1.96
CA LEU A 106 12.07 -15.71 -3.16
C LEU A 106 10.83 -14.87 -3.46
N ILE A 107 11.03 -13.56 -3.67
CA ILE A 107 9.97 -12.63 -4.06
C ILE A 107 10.30 -11.97 -5.40
N TRP A 108 9.27 -11.68 -6.19
CA TRP A 108 9.38 -10.95 -7.44
C TRP A 108 9.14 -9.45 -7.23
N PRO A 109 10.19 -8.60 -7.26
CA PRO A 109 10.08 -7.22 -6.78
C PRO A 109 9.36 -6.26 -7.73
N LYS A 110 9.00 -6.70 -8.94
CA LYS A 110 8.25 -5.86 -9.90
C LYS A 110 6.72 -5.94 -9.70
N GLU A 111 6.26 -6.74 -8.75
CA GLU A 111 4.84 -6.85 -8.36
C GLU A 111 4.70 -6.67 -6.85
N ASN A 112 3.69 -5.91 -6.41
CA ASN A 112 3.46 -5.66 -4.98
C ASN A 112 3.09 -6.93 -4.19
N SER A 113 2.57 -7.96 -4.87
CA SER A 113 2.32 -9.28 -4.28
C SER A 113 3.59 -10.08 -4.05
N GLY A 114 4.69 -9.67 -4.69
CA GLY A 114 5.93 -10.43 -4.83
C GLY A 114 5.80 -11.75 -5.59
N ILE A 115 4.68 -11.96 -6.30
CA ILE A 115 4.47 -13.14 -7.14
C ILE A 115 4.82 -12.79 -8.58
N TYR A 116 5.66 -13.60 -9.21
CA TYR A 116 6.00 -13.46 -10.62
C TYR A 116 4.78 -13.67 -11.51
N SER A 117 4.61 -12.82 -12.51
CA SER A 117 3.69 -13.03 -13.63
C SER A 117 4.42 -12.87 -14.96
N VAL A 118 4.03 -13.63 -15.99
CA VAL A 118 4.60 -13.52 -17.34
C VAL A 118 4.52 -12.08 -17.86
N LYS A 119 3.43 -11.37 -17.55
CA LYS A 119 3.23 -9.96 -17.88
C LYS A 119 4.29 -9.05 -17.22
N SER A 120 4.55 -9.25 -15.93
CA SER A 120 5.54 -8.48 -15.19
C SER A 120 6.98 -8.82 -15.59
N GLY A 121 7.25 -10.09 -15.92
CA GLY A 121 8.52 -10.54 -16.50
C GLY A 121 8.77 -9.93 -17.87
N TYR A 122 7.78 -9.99 -18.77
CA TYR A 122 7.85 -9.35 -20.08
C TYR A 122 8.07 -7.84 -19.96
N LYS A 123 7.32 -7.16 -19.07
CA LYS A 123 7.52 -5.73 -18.82
C LYS A 123 8.94 -5.44 -18.31
N CYS A 124 9.45 -6.23 -17.37
CA CYS A 124 10.81 -6.11 -16.87
C CYS A 124 11.83 -6.25 -18.01
N LEU A 125 11.70 -7.28 -18.86
CA LEU A 125 12.56 -7.48 -20.04
C LEU A 125 12.47 -6.32 -21.04
N MET A 126 11.28 -5.77 -21.26
CA MET A 126 11.10 -4.59 -22.10
C MET A 126 11.74 -3.35 -21.49
N ASP A 127 11.60 -3.14 -20.17
CA ASP A 127 12.22 -2.02 -19.45
C ASP A 127 13.76 -2.11 -19.53
N PHE A 128 14.34 -3.31 -19.39
CA PHE A 128 15.77 -3.57 -19.61
C PHE A 128 16.19 -3.34 -21.07
N ALA A 129 15.42 -3.82 -22.04
CA ALA A 129 15.70 -3.63 -23.47
C ALA A 129 15.56 -2.15 -23.92
N THR A 130 14.74 -1.35 -23.22
CA THR A 130 14.60 0.09 -23.50
C THR A 130 15.78 0.94 -23.04
N LEU A 131 16.74 0.39 -22.29
CA LEU A 131 18.01 1.07 -22.04
C LEU A 131 18.90 1.11 -23.29
N ASP A 132 18.67 0.25 -24.30
CA ASP A 132 19.48 0.20 -25.51
C ASP A 132 18.77 0.54 -26.84
N ILE A 133 17.43 0.46 -26.99
CA ILE A 133 16.77 0.77 -28.27
C ILE A 133 15.41 1.47 -28.12
N VAL A 134 15.16 2.44 -29.01
CA VAL A 134 13.91 3.22 -29.17
C VAL A 134 12.66 2.32 -29.23
N ARG A 135 11.75 2.57 -28.28
CA ARG A 135 10.41 1.97 -28.07
C ARG A 135 9.60 1.63 -29.34
N PRO A 136 8.76 0.57 -29.31
CA PRO A 136 7.41 0.64 -29.85
C PRO A 136 6.56 1.47 -28.88
N THR A 137 6.22 2.68 -29.29
CA THR A 137 5.60 3.70 -28.45
C THR A 137 4.10 3.43 -28.26
N VAL A 138 3.60 3.55 -27.01
CA VAL A 138 2.33 4.26 -26.76
C VAL A 138 2.35 5.48 -27.66
N SER A 139 1.50 5.50 -28.70
CA SER A 139 1.65 6.47 -29.79
C SER A 139 1.85 7.87 -29.24
N VAL A 140 2.69 8.68 -29.88
CA VAL A 140 2.93 10.08 -29.48
C VAL A 140 1.61 10.81 -29.23
N ALA A 141 0.58 10.47 -30.00
CA ALA A 141 -0.79 10.94 -29.84
C ALA A 141 -1.40 10.66 -28.45
N GLN A 142 -1.26 9.45 -27.90
CA GLN A 142 -1.78 9.11 -26.56
C GLN A 142 -1.06 9.86 -25.44
N LYS A 143 0.28 10.04 -25.54
CA LYS A 143 1.02 10.85 -24.55
C LYS A 143 0.55 12.30 -24.54
N THR A 144 0.39 12.89 -25.72
CA THR A 144 -0.09 14.26 -25.88
C THR A 144 -1.54 14.41 -25.40
N PHE A 145 -2.39 13.43 -25.69
CA PHE A 145 -3.77 13.37 -25.21
C PHE A 145 -3.83 13.47 -23.68
N TRP A 146 -3.10 12.61 -22.96
CA TRP A 146 -3.14 12.62 -21.49
C TRP A 146 -2.58 13.91 -20.90
N LYS A 147 -1.49 14.44 -21.48
CA LYS A 147 -0.93 15.73 -21.05
C LYS A 147 -1.96 16.85 -21.13
N ASN A 148 -2.82 16.85 -22.16
CA ASN A 148 -3.87 17.84 -22.32
C ASN A 148 -5.01 17.67 -21.30
N ILE A 149 -5.42 16.43 -21.03
CA ILE A 149 -6.46 16.14 -20.01
C ILE A 149 -6.03 16.61 -18.61
N TRP A 150 -4.79 16.33 -18.21
CA TRP A 150 -4.32 16.69 -16.86
C TRP A 150 -4.11 18.22 -16.67
N LYS A 151 -3.91 18.96 -17.77
CA LYS A 151 -3.80 20.43 -17.80
C LYS A 151 -5.13 21.18 -17.74
N LEU A 152 -6.27 20.50 -17.89
CA LEU A 152 -7.58 21.15 -17.85
C LEU A 152 -7.82 21.83 -16.49
N ASN A 153 -8.39 23.04 -16.53
CA ASN A 153 -8.82 23.75 -15.32
C ASN A 153 -10.19 23.25 -14.84
N ILE A 154 -10.24 22.01 -14.35
CA ILE A 154 -11.42 21.35 -13.79
C ILE A 154 -11.05 20.59 -12.51
N PRO A 155 -12.00 20.31 -11.61
CA PRO A 155 -11.73 19.53 -10.40
C PRO A 155 -11.05 18.19 -10.67
N GLU A 156 -10.08 17.82 -9.83
CA GLU A 156 -9.24 16.62 -10.01
C GLU A 156 -10.06 15.31 -10.07
N LYS A 157 -11.17 15.25 -9.33
CA LYS A 157 -12.13 14.14 -9.37
C LYS A 157 -12.69 13.89 -10.77
N ILE A 158 -12.89 14.95 -11.57
CA ILE A 158 -13.42 14.88 -12.93
C ILE A 158 -12.31 14.41 -13.88
N LYS A 159 -11.07 14.84 -13.69
CA LYS A 159 -9.92 14.33 -14.48
C LYS A 159 -9.71 12.83 -14.29
N HIS A 160 -9.79 12.35 -13.04
CA HIS A 160 -9.75 10.92 -12.75
C HIS A 160 -10.93 10.17 -13.35
N PHE A 161 -12.13 10.75 -13.34
CA PHE A 161 -13.30 10.19 -14.02
C PHE A 161 -13.06 10.05 -15.54
N LEU A 162 -12.54 11.07 -16.21
CA LEU A 162 -12.20 11.01 -17.64
C LEU A 162 -11.16 9.92 -17.91
N TRP A 163 -10.12 9.82 -17.08
CA TRP A 163 -9.12 8.77 -17.21
C TRP A 163 -9.73 7.37 -17.10
N ARG A 164 -10.62 7.14 -16.12
CA ARG A 164 -11.34 5.87 -15.97
C ARG A 164 -12.29 5.61 -17.13
N SER A 165 -12.94 6.64 -17.68
CA SER A 165 -13.87 6.51 -18.79
C SER A 165 -13.15 6.12 -20.09
N CYS A 166 -12.07 6.84 -20.41
CA CYS A 166 -11.23 6.59 -21.58
C CYS A 166 -10.49 5.24 -21.53
N THR A 167 -10.13 4.76 -20.35
CA THR A 167 -9.50 3.43 -20.17
C THR A 167 -10.51 2.30 -19.97
N ASN A 168 -11.81 2.57 -20.19
CA ASN A 168 -12.91 1.62 -19.99
C ASN A 168 -12.88 0.93 -18.60
N SER A 169 -12.49 1.68 -17.57
CA SER A 169 -12.30 1.19 -16.20
C SER A 169 -13.45 1.58 -15.24
N LEU A 170 -14.47 2.28 -15.74
CA LEU A 170 -15.69 2.55 -14.97
C LEU A 170 -16.51 1.26 -14.75
N PRO A 171 -17.27 1.16 -13.65
CA PRO A 171 -18.10 0.01 -13.32
C PRO A 171 -19.39 -0.02 -14.16
N SER A 172 -19.28 0.06 -15.49
CA SER A 172 -20.41 -0.16 -16.40
C SER A 172 -20.94 -1.58 -16.25
N LYS A 173 -22.22 -1.82 -16.57
CA LYS A 173 -22.77 -3.17 -16.42
C LYS A 173 -22.08 -4.20 -17.31
N GLU A 174 -21.62 -3.78 -18.49
CA GLU A 174 -20.77 -4.59 -19.35
C GLU A 174 -19.47 -5.02 -18.62
N ASN A 175 -18.78 -4.09 -17.97
CA ASN A 175 -17.53 -4.36 -17.26
C ASN A 175 -17.74 -5.20 -15.98
N LEU A 176 -18.86 -5.01 -15.28
CA LEU A 176 -19.23 -5.84 -14.12
C LEU A 176 -19.51 -7.28 -14.56
N LYS A 177 -20.23 -7.48 -15.68
CA LYS A 177 -20.44 -8.80 -16.28
C LYS A 177 -19.13 -9.46 -16.72
N LYS A 178 -18.21 -8.70 -17.35
CA LYS A 178 -16.85 -9.18 -17.70
C LYS A 178 -16.05 -9.65 -16.48
N ARG A 179 -16.34 -9.11 -15.29
CA ARG A 179 -15.74 -9.51 -14.00
C ARG A 179 -16.54 -10.62 -13.28
N ALA A 180 -17.42 -11.32 -14.00
CA ALA A 180 -18.24 -12.41 -13.50
C ALA A 180 -19.19 -12.02 -12.33
N ILE A 181 -19.56 -10.74 -12.22
CA ILE A 181 -20.60 -10.31 -11.26
C ILE A 181 -21.96 -10.60 -11.92
N PRO A 182 -22.86 -11.36 -11.27
CA PRO A 182 -24.12 -11.80 -11.85
C PRO A 182 -25.12 -10.62 -11.93
N ILE A 183 -25.08 -9.88 -13.03
CA ILE A 183 -26.01 -8.77 -13.30
C ILE A 183 -26.53 -8.85 -14.74
N ASP A 184 -27.72 -8.31 -14.97
CA ASP A 184 -28.22 -8.04 -16.32
C ASP A 184 -27.42 -6.86 -16.93
N PRO A 185 -26.68 -7.08 -18.05
CA PRO A 185 -25.86 -6.04 -18.67
C PRO A 185 -26.68 -4.99 -19.42
N THR A 186 -27.98 -5.16 -19.56
CA THR A 186 -28.86 -4.26 -20.32
C THR A 186 -28.93 -2.88 -19.66
N CYS A 187 -28.83 -1.83 -20.47
CA CYS A 187 -28.88 -0.45 -19.99
C CYS A 187 -30.24 -0.16 -19.34
N HIS A 188 -30.20 0.40 -18.13
CA HIS A 188 -31.40 0.72 -17.36
C HIS A 188 -32.25 1.87 -17.91
N LEU A 189 -31.71 2.69 -18.82
CA LEU A 189 -32.41 3.84 -19.39
C LEU A 189 -33.16 3.50 -20.67
N CYS A 190 -32.50 2.76 -21.59
CA CYS A 190 -33.10 2.39 -22.87
C CYS A 190 -33.68 0.98 -22.88
N SER A 191 -33.24 0.10 -21.97
CA SER A 191 -33.66 -1.31 -21.86
C SER A 191 -33.49 -2.12 -23.16
N ARG A 192 -32.58 -1.71 -24.05
CA ARG A 192 -32.37 -2.30 -25.40
C ARG A 192 -30.96 -2.81 -25.60
N GLU A 193 -29.96 -1.98 -25.32
CA GLU A 193 -28.55 -2.28 -25.58
C GLU A 193 -27.79 -2.63 -24.29
N THR A 194 -26.64 -3.28 -24.44
CA THR A 194 -25.71 -3.52 -23.33
C THR A 194 -25.07 -2.20 -22.87
N GLU A 195 -25.04 -1.98 -21.56
CA GLU A 195 -24.49 -0.77 -20.96
C GLU A 195 -22.96 -0.80 -20.91
N SER A 196 -22.33 -0.42 -22.02
CA SER A 196 -20.92 -0.04 -22.08
C SER A 196 -20.69 1.35 -21.49
N VAL A 197 -19.44 1.75 -21.23
CA VAL A 197 -19.12 3.12 -20.76
C VAL A 197 -19.58 4.17 -21.78
N LEU A 198 -19.34 3.92 -23.06
CA LEU A 198 -19.78 4.82 -24.14
C LEU A 198 -21.31 4.89 -24.19
N HIS A 199 -22.01 3.76 -24.14
CA HIS A 199 -23.48 3.75 -24.16
C HIS A 199 -24.06 4.49 -22.94
N ALA A 200 -23.48 4.25 -21.75
CA ALA A 200 -23.90 4.83 -20.49
C ALA A 200 -23.75 6.36 -20.44
N LEU A 201 -22.71 6.91 -21.08
CA LEU A 201 -22.36 8.33 -21.02
C LEU A 201 -22.75 9.12 -22.27
N TRP A 202 -22.89 8.45 -23.42
CA TRP A 202 -23.18 9.09 -24.71
C TRP A 202 -24.22 8.33 -25.51
N GLY A 203 -23.97 7.06 -25.85
CA GLY A 203 -24.72 6.34 -26.89
C GLY A 203 -26.20 6.04 -26.59
N CYS A 204 -26.63 6.08 -25.34
CA CYS A 204 -28.03 5.83 -24.97
C CYS A 204 -28.96 6.92 -25.53
N GLU A 205 -30.04 6.54 -26.22
CA GLU A 205 -31.05 7.45 -26.78
C GLU A 205 -31.59 8.46 -25.74
N LYS A 206 -31.78 8.03 -24.49
CA LYS A 206 -32.24 8.91 -23.40
C LYS A 206 -31.15 9.90 -22.98
N VAL A 207 -29.89 9.48 -23.01
CA VAL A 207 -28.72 10.32 -22.67
C VAL A 207 -28.41 11.32 -23.78
N GLN A 208 -28.62 10.95 -25.04
CA GLN A 208 -28.41 11.83 -26.19
C GLN A 208 -29.19 13.15 -26.10
N THR A 209 -30.34 13.15 -25.43
CA THR A 209 -31.11 14.39 -25.19
C THR A 209 -30.34 15.43 -24.36
N VAL A 210 -29.45 15.00 -23.47
CA VAL A 210 -28.58 15.89 -22.65
C VAL A 210 -27.51 16.56 -23.53
N TRP A 211 -27.04 15.85 -24.55
CA TRP A 211 -25.94 16.29 -25.41
C TRP A 211 -26.41 17.09 -26.63
N ALA A 212 -27.70 17.00 -26.99
CA ALA A 212 -28.24 17.58 -28.22
C ALA A 212 -27.99 19.10 -28.35
N THR A 213 -28.07 19.86 -27.25
CA THR A 213 -27.96 21.32 -27.26
C THR A 213 -26.50 21.80 -27.44
N ASP A 214 -25.57 21.29 -26.63
CA ASP A 214 -24.19 21.80 -26.58
C ASP A 214 -23.20 20.97 -27.44
N PHE A 215 -23.57 19.73 -27.79
CA PHE A 215 -22.69 18.75 -28.46
C PHE A 215 -23.33 18.09 -29.70
N GLY A 216 -24.44 18.61 -30.22
CA GLY A 216 -25.10 18.09 -31.44
C GLY A 216 -24.25 18.15 -32.72
N TRP A 217 -23.09 18.80 -32.68
CA TRP A 217 -22.11 18.83 -33.78
C TRP A 217 -21.23 17.58 -33.84
N VAL A 218 -21.20 16.76 -32.78
CA VAL A 218 -20.44 15.50 -32.75
C VAL A 218 -21.20 14.45 -33.55
N ASP A 219 -20.55 13.84 -34.54
CA ASP A 219 -21.16 12.79 -35.36
C ASP A 219 -21.41 11.52 -34.51
N ASN A 220 -22.67 11.30 -34.17
CA ASN A 220 -23.11 10.16 -33.38
C ASN A 220 -22.79 8.81 -34.03
N ASN A 221 -22.77 8.72 -35.36
CA ASN A 221 -22.44 7.47 -36.05
C ASN A 221 -20.95 7.15 -35.89
N ARG A 222 -20.08 8.16 -35.98
CA ARG A 222 -18.65 8.00 -35.70
C ARG A 222 -18.37 7.70 -34.23
N ALA A 223 -19.05 8.38 -33.32
CA ALA A 223 -18.91 8.15 -31.89
C ALA A 223 -19.37 6.73 -31.50
N ALA A 224 -20.49 6.24 -32.05
CA ALA A 224 -21.07 4.94 -31.74
C ALA A 224 -20.22 3.73 -32.19
N LEU A 225 -19.32 3.92 -33.17
CA LEU A 225 -18.43 2.88 -33.67
C LEU A 225 -17.18 2.66 -32.79
N GLY A 226 -16.94 3.54 -31.82
CA GLY A 226 -15.71 3.56 -31.04
C GLY A 226 -15.88 3.29 -29.55
N SER A 227 -14.84 3.63 -28.81
CA SER A 227 -14.78 3.69 -27.35
C SER A 227 -15.04 5.11 -26.85
N PHE A 228 -15.17 5.27 -25.52
CA PHE A 228 -15.22 6.61 -24.93
C PHE A 228 -13.95 7.43 -25.22
N PHE A 229 -12.81 6.78 -25.44
CA PHE A 229 -11.59 7.46 -25.85
C PHE A 229 -11.72 8.07 -27.25
N ASP A 230 -12.33 7.35 -28.20
CA ASP A 230 -12.54 7.84 -29.57
C ASP A 230 -13.54 9.01 -29.59
N LEU A 231 -14.59 8.96 -28.75
CA LEU A 231 -15.48 10.09 -28.51
C LEU A 231 -14.71 11.32 -27.99
N MET A 232 -13.80 11.13 -27.03
CA MET A 232 -12.98 12.22 -26.51
C MET A 232 -12.04 12.80 -27.57
N GLN A 233 -11.59 12.00 -28.54
CA GLN A 233 -10.81 12.51 -29.68
C GLN A 233 -11.67 13.36 -30.62
N LEU A 234 -12.94 13.02 -30.85
CA LEU A 234 -13.87 13.86 -31.61
C LEU A 234 -14.12 15.20 -30.89
N ILE A 235 -14.27 15.17 -29.56
CA ILE A 235 -14.52 16.39 -28.77
C ILE A 235 -13.29 17.32 -28.78
N GLN A 236 -12.08 16.78 -28.99
CA GLN A 236 -10.87 17.59 -29.15
C GLN A 236 -10.88 18.50 -30.38
N GLU A 237 -11.78 18.31 -31.35
CA GLU A 237 -11.99 19.26 -32.46
C GLU A 237 -12.40 20.65 -31.95
N LYS A 238 -13.05 20.73 -30.77
CA LYS A 238 -13.40 21.99 -30.09
C LYS A 238 -12.88 21.97 -28.64
N PRO A 239 -11.59 22.29 -28.41
CA PRO A 239 -10.99 22.15 -27.08
C PRO A 239 -11.68 22.93 -25.95
N HIS A 240 -12.32 24.06 -26.28
CA HIS A 240 -13.04 24.90 -25.32
C HIS A 240 -14.30 24.24 -24.74
N THR A 241 -14.86 23.22 -25.39
CA THR A 241 -16.04 22.49 -24.89
C THR A 241 -15.68 21.34 -23.95
N ILE A 242 -14.39 20.96 -23.86
CA ILE A 242 -13.94 19.82 -23.03
C ILE A 242 -14.31 19.99 -21.55
N PRO A 243 -14.13 21.15 -20.88
CA PRO A 243 -14.53 21.31 -19.48
C PRO A 243 -16.02 21.10 -19.24
N LEU A 244 -16.86 21.65 -20.12
CA LEU A 244 -18.31 21.49 -20.06
C LEU A 244 -18.69 20.01 -20.26
N PHE A 245 -18.17 19.37 -21.31
CA PHE A 245 -18.39 17.96 -21.58
C PHE A 245 -18.04 17.08 -20.38
N SER A 246 -16.84 17.29 -19.83
CA SER A 246 -16.28 16.51 -18.74
C SER A 246 -17.13 16.62 -17.48
N THR A 247 -17.61 17.84 -17.18
CA THR A 247 -18.44 18.10 -16.01
C THR A 247 -19.83 17.49 -16.18
N THR A 248 -20.46 17.65 -17.34
CA THR A 248 -21.78 17.06 -17.64
C THR A 248 -21.73 15.54 -17.58
N ALA A 249 -20.72 14.91 -18.20
CA ALA A 249 -20.54 13.45 -18.17
C ALA A 249 -20.34 12.92 -16.75
N TRP A 250 -19.54 13.62 -15.92
CA TRP A 250 -19.34 13.26 -14.53
C TRP A 250 -20.61 13.40 -13.68
N THR A 251 -21.40 14.45 -13.89
CA THR A 251 -22.67 14.63 -13.17
C THR A 251 -23.66 13.50 -13.49
N GLN A 252 -23.72 13.07 -14.74
CA GLN A 252 -24.59 11.97 -15.17
C GLN A 252 -24.17 10.63 -14.55
N ASP A 253 -22.87 10.34 -14.48
CA ASP A 253 -22.35 9.13 -13.82
C ASP A 253 -22.59 9.15 -12.30
N SER A 254 -22.40 10.31 -11.68
CA SER A 254 -22.58 10.48 -10.23
C SER A 254 -24.03 10.26 -9.80
N GLN A 255 -25.00 10.66 -10.63
CA GLN A 255 -26.43 10.45 -10.35
C GLN A 255 -26.84 8.96 -10.41
N LYS A 256 -26.12 8.12 -11.18
CA LYS A 256 -26.37 6.66 -11.22
C LYS A 256 -25.93 5.95 -9.95
N SER A 257 -24.92 6.47 -9.26
CA SER A 257 -24.40 5.87 -8.02
C SER A 257 -25.33 6.06 -6.81
N HIS A 258 -26.39 6.86 -6.92
CA HIS A 258 -27.35 7.12 -5.83
C HIS A 258 -28.63 6.29 -5.91
N SER A 259 -28.84 5.48 -6.96
CA SER A 259 -30.07 4.71 -7.17
C SER A 259 -29.93 3.19 -6.98
N SER A 260 -28.78 2.70 -6.51
CA SER A 260 -28.59 1.29 -6.17
C SER A 260 -27.76 1.11 -4.90
N GLY A 261 -28.44 0.72 -3.84
CA GLY A 261 -27.86 0.20 -2.61
C GLY A 261 -27.72 1.23 -1.49
N SER A 262 -28.67 1.21 -0.56
CA SER A 262 -28.49 1.72 0.79
C SER A 262 -27.29 1.00 1.43
N ARG A 263 -26.08 1.57 1.30
CA ARG A 263 -25.05 1.31 2.31
C ARG A 263 -25.49 2.07 3.55
N LEU A 264 -25.82 1.34 4.61
CA LEU A 264 -25.86 1.90 5.95
C LEU A 264 -24.61 2.76 6.16
N PRO A 265 -24.72 3.94 6.79
CA PRO A 265 -23.56 4.79 7.00
C PRO A 265 -22.48 3.98 7.71
N SER A 266 -21.28 3.90 7.13
CA SER A 266 -20.12 3.41 7.86
C SER A 266 -20.00 4.27 9.12
N GLN A 267 -20.11 3.63 10.29
CA GLN A 267 -20.10 4.32 11.57
C GLN A 267 -18.79 5.09 11.70
N LYS A 268 -18.89 6.43 11.82
CA LYS A 268 -17.75 7.34 11.68
C LYS A 268 -16.86 7.45 12.91
N LEU A 269 -17.33 7.01 14.09
CA LEU A 269 -16.69 7.23 15.39
C LEU A 269 -16.15 5.94 16.02
N TRP A 270 -15.13 6.11 16.87
CA TRP A 270 -14.59 5.05 17.72
C TRP A 270 -15.66 4.47 18.64
N ARG A 271 -15.55 3.18 18.96
CA ARG A 271 -16.44 2.47 19.90
C ARG A 271 -15.62 1.62 20.85
N PRO A 272 -16.07 1.36 22.08
CA PRO A 272 -15.39 0.43 22.98
C PRO A 272 -15.41 -1.03 22.46
N PRO A 273 -14.45 -1.88 22.88
CA PRO A 273 -14.50 -3.33 22.67
C PRO A 273 -15.56 -4.01 23.57
N PRO A 274 -15.89 -5.29 23.31
CA PRO A 274 -16.64 -6.13 24.27
C PRO A 274 -15.97 -6.16 25.65
N ARG A 275 -16.72 -6.51 26.70
CA ARG A 275 -16.20 -6.64 28.07
C ARG A 275 -15.03 -7.64 28.10
N GLU A 276 -14.02 -7.35 28.93
CA GLU A 276 -12.78 -8.14 29.10
C GLU A 276 -11.84 -8.21 27.88
N CYS A 277 -12.11 -7.42 26.83
CA CYS A 277 -11.24 -7.29 25.67
C CYS A 277 -10.63 -5.88 25.59
N PHE A 278 -9.38 -5.78 25.16
CA PHE A 278 -8.74 -4.49 24.87
C PHE A 278 -8.85 -4.14 23.39
N LYS A 279 -8.91 -2.85 23.08
CA LYS A 279 -8.87 -2.32 21.72
C LYS A 279 -7.57 -1.58 21.50
N THR A 280 -6.78 -2.08 20.57
CA THR A 280 -5.45 -1.55 20.26
C THR A 280 -5.49 -0.89 18.90
N ASN A 281 -5.50 0.43 18.88
CA ASN A 281 -5.40 1.22 17.67
C ASN A 281 -3.92 1.52 17.38
N TYR A 282 -3.49 1.37 16.12
CA TYR A 282 -2.14 1.68 15.67
C TYR A 282 -2.17 2.52 14.40
N ASP A 283 -1.12 3.30 14.17
CA ASP A 283 -0.96 4.14 12.99
C ASP A 283 0.52 4.48 12.75
N GLY A 284 0.86 4.81 11.50
CA GLY A 284 2.17 5.34 11.13
C GLY A 284 2.12 6.74 10.51
N ALA A 285 3.13 7.55 10.79
CA ALA A 285 3.28 8.88 10.21
C ALA A 285 4.65 9.08 9.53
N MET A 286 4.65 9.31 8.21
CA MET A 286 5.84 9.73 7.48
C MET A 286 6.15 11.20 7.75
N PHE A 287 7.42 11.53 7.92
CA PHE A 287 7.87 12.92 8.04
C PHE A 287 8.52 13.31 6.70
N ASP A 288 7.95 14.29 6.01
CA ASP A 288 8.40 14.67 4.66
C ASP A 288 9.75 15.39 4.66
N GLU A 289 10.03 16.10 5.75
CA GLU A 289 11.22 16.96 5.93
C GLU A 289 12.41 16.23 6.57
N SER A 290 12.26 14.95 6.91
CA SER A 290 13.33 14.14 7.51
C SER A 290 13.34 12.70 7.02
N ASP A 291 14.44 11.99 7.27
CA ASP A 291 14.59 10.55 7.05
C ASP A 291 14.05 9.74 8.25
N GLU A 292 12.96 10.23 8.83
CA GLU A 292 12.34 9.67 10.02
C GLU A 292 10.84 9.43 9.79
N ALA A 293 10.27 8.56 10.61
CA ALA A 293 8.84 8.32 10.69
C ALA A 293 8.45 8.08 12.16
N GLY A 294 7.15 8.17 12.44
CA GLY A 294 6.58 7.90 13.75
C GLY A 294 5.64 6.72 13.74
N LEU A 295 5.64 5.94 14.82
CA LEU A 295 4.67 4.90 15.13
C LEU A 295 3.84 5.35 16.34
N GLY A 296 2.53 5.22 16.24
CA GLY A 296 1.61 5.55 17.32
C GLY A 296 0.73 4.36 17.68
N VAL A 297 0.59 4.06 18.98
CA VAL A 297 -0.27 2.98 19.47
C VAL A 297 -1.06 3.46 20.69
N VAL A 298 -2.35 3.15 20.75
CA VAL A 298 -3.18 3.35 21.94
C VAL A 298 -4.00 2.10 22.27
N ILE A 299 -3.92 1.64 23.51
CA ILE A 299 -4.68 0.51 24.05
C ILE A 299 -5.77 1.05 24.97
N ARG A 300 -7.02 0.66 24.73
CA ARG A 300 -8.18 1.07 25.52
C ARG A 300 -8.99 -0.12 26.04
N ASN A 301 -9.57 0.01 27.23
CA ASN A 301 -10.48 -0.98 27.80
C ASN A 301 -11.93 -0.80 27.27
N SER A 302 -12.85 -1.62 27.76
CA SER A 302 -14.29 -1.56 27.40
C SER A 302 -15.02 -0.31 27.89
N GLU A 303 -14.43 0.46 28.79
CA GLU A 303 -14.96 1.75 29.26
C GLU A 303 -14.44 2.94 28.44
N GLY A 304 -13.56 2.68 27.46
CA GLY A 304 -12.92 3.74 26.67
C GLY A 304 -11.73 4.42 27.34
N GLN A 305 -11.36 3.99 28.56
CA GLN A 305 -10.19 4.49 29.25
C GLN A 305 -8.93 4.01 28.54
N VAL A 306 -7.94 4.89 28.45
CA VAL A 306 -6.62 4.54 27.93
C VAL A 306 -5.88 3.75 28.99
N MET A 307 -5.40 2.57 28.61
CA MET A 307 -4.57 1.72 29.44
C MET A 307 -3.10 1.96 29.16
N VAL A 308 -2.76 2.14 27.89
CA VAL A 308 -1.39 2.39 27.42
C VAL A 308 -1.42 3.25 26.17
N ALA A 309 -0.52 4.22 26.07
CA ALA A 309 -0.23 4.94 24.84
C ALA A 309 1.26 4.92 24.54
N LEU A 310 1.62 4.87 23.25
CA LEU A 310 3.00 4.80 22.79
C LEU A 310 3.20 5.71 21.58
N SER A 311 4.33 6.41 21.58
CA SER A 311 4.85 7.20 20.47
C SER A 311 6.32 6.84 20.28
N GLU A 312 6.68 6.33 19.10
CA GLU A 312 8.04 5.87 18.80
C GLU A 312 8.52 6.48 17.48
N LYS A 313 9.73 7.02 17.47
CA LYS A 313 10.39 7.55 16.28
C LYS A 313 11.31 6.48 15.70
N ILE A 314 11.11 6.18 14.43
CA ILE A 314 11.90 5.20 13.68
C ILE A 314 12.55 5.85 12.46
N LYS A 315 13.49 5.13 11.83
CA LYS A 315 13.95 5.48 10.48
C LYS A 315 12.83 5.30 9.48
N LYS A 316 12.82 6.17 8.47
CA LYS A 316 11.78 6.20 7.46
C LYS A 316 11.77 4.89 6.66
N PRO A 317 10.69 4.10 6.71
CA PRO A 317 10.61 2.86 5.95
C PRO A 317 10.39 3.15 4.45
N PRO A 318 10.66 2.17 3.57
CA PRO A 318 10.62 2.38 2.11
C PRO A 318 9.21 2.58 1.53
N SER A 319 8.16 2.30 2.29
CA SER A 319 6.78 2.48 1.83
C SER A 319 5.80 2.71 2.98
N VAL A 320 4.63 3.28 2.67
CA VAL A 320 3.51 3.44 3.62
C VAL A 320 3.00 2.08 4.10
N VAL A 321 2.98 1.06 3.24
CA VAL A 321 2.58 -0.30 3.63
C VAL A 321 3.54 -0.88 4.67
N ALA A 322 4.85 -0.69 4.48
CA ALA A 322 5.85 -1.10 5.46
C ALA A 322 5.69 -0.35 6.78
N LEU A 323 5.44 0.96 6.73
CA LEU A 323 5.21 1.79 7.91
C LEU A 323 4.02 1.30 8.74
N GLU A 324 2.88 1.07 8.10
CA GLU A 324 1.67 0.60 8.77
C GLU A 324 1.81 -0.82 9.34
N LEU A 325 2.53 -1.71 8.64
CA LEU A 325 2.88 -3.03 9.18
C LEU A 325 3.84 -2.94 10.37
N LEU A 326 4.80 -2.01 10.36
CA LEU A 326 5.68 -1.75 11.50
C LEU A 326 4.89 -1.21 12.70
N ALA A 327 3.92 -0.33 12.47
CA ALA A 327 3.00 0.13 13.52
C ALA A 327 2.18 -1.03 14.11
N ALA A 328 1.65 -1.91 13.26
CA ALA A 328 0.94 -3.13 13.69
C ALA A 328 1.84 -4.07 14.50
N ARG A 329 3.08 -4.31 14.04
CA ARG A 329 4.07 -5.12 14.75
C ARG A 329 4.40 -4.54 16.11
N ARG A 330 4.59 -3.23 16.20
CA ARG A 330 4.87 -2.55 17.47
C ARG A 330 3.68 -2.64 18.43
N ALA A 331 2.46 -2.50 17.90
CA ALA A 331 1.25 -2.68 18.69
C ALA A 331 1.10 -4.10 19.25
N ALA A 332 1.41 -5.12 18.44
CA ALA A 332 1.44 -6.51 18.88
C ALA A 332 2.44 -6.71 20.04
N ALA A 333 3.67 -6.23 19.87
CA ALA A 333 4.69 -6.31 20.90
C ALA A 333 4.29 -5.57 22.19
N LEU A 334 3.71 -4.36 22.09
CA LEU A 334 3.24 -3.60 23.25
C LEU A 334 2.15 -4.33 24.03
N VAL A 335 1.21 -4.99 23.35
CA VAL A 335 0.16 -5.80 23.99
C VAL A 335 0.79 -6.97 24.76
N SER A 336 1.78 -7.64 24.17
CA SER A 336 2.51 -8.73 24.84
C SER A 336 3.34 -8.24 26.04
N GLU A 337 4.07 -7.14 25.89
CA GLU A 337 4.89 -6.52 26.94
C GLU A 337 4.08 -6.08 28.17
N THR A 338 2.84 -5.65 27.95
CA THR A 338 1.92 -5.19 29.00
C THR A 338 1.15 -6.33 29.67
N GLY A 339 1.32 -7.57 29.18
CA GLY A 339 0.70 -8.77 29.73
C GLY A 339 -0.77 -8.97 29.36
N PHE A 340 -1.34 -8.12 28.50
CA PHE A 340 -2.70 -8.29 28.03
C PHE A 340 -2.81 -9.55 27.18
N GLN A 341 -3.80 -10.40 27.50
CA GLN A 341 -3.97 -11.70 26.84
C GLN A 341 -4.98 -11.66 25.69
N GLN A 342 -5.75 -10.58 25.55
CA GLN A 342 -6.80 -10.46 24.54
C GLN A 342 -6.86 -9.05 23.96
N SER A 343 -6.77 -8.91 22.63
CA SER A 343 -6.77 -7.59 21.98
C SER A 343 -7.37 -7.60 20.57
N CYS A 344 -8.22 -6.61 20.29
CA CYS A 344 -8.69 -6.30 18.95
C CYS A 344 -7.86 -5.15 18.36
N PHE A 345 -7.05 -5.47 17.35
CA PHE A 345 -6.15 -4.55 16.68
C PHE A 345 -6.86 -3.79 15.55
N LYS A 346 -6.69 -2.48 15.49
CA LYS A 346 -7.32 -1.56 14.56
C LYS A 346 -6.28 -0.71 13.84
N GLY A 347 -6.32 -0.73 12.51
CA GLY A 347 -5.54 0.16 11.64
C GLY A 347 -6.42 0.78 10.56
N ASP A 348 -5.95 1.86 9.93
CA ASP A 348 -6.71 2.62 8.94
C ASP A 348 -6.39 2.24 7.47
N LEU A 349 -5.33 1.44 7.25
CA LEU A 349 -4.93 1.00 5.93
C LEU A 349 -5.50 -0.39 5.60
N GLU A 350 -6.59 -0.41 4.82
CA GLU A 350 -7.35 -1.63 4.48
C GLU A 350 -6.47 -2.75 3.89
N VAL A 351 -5.45 -2.42 3.09
CA VAL A 351 -4.55 -3.41 2.49
C VAL A 351 -3.74 -4.16 3.56
N VAL A 352 -3.26 -3.46 4.59
CA VAL A 352 -2.50 -4.04 5.70
C VAL A 352 -3.40 -4.88 6.60
N VAL A 353 -4.59 -4.36 6.93
CA VAL A 353 -5.58 -5.10 7.73
C VAL A 353 -5.98 -6.41 7.02
N LYS A 354 -6.25 -6.36 5.72
CA LYS A 354 -6.57 -7.55 4.92
C LYS A 354 -5.44 -8.58 4.96
N ALA A 355 -4.19 -8.14 4.83
CA ALA A 355 -3.03 -9.02 4.94
C ALA A 355 -2.95 -9.68 6.33
N LEU A 356 -3.14 -8.92 7.41
CA LEU A 356 -3.18 -9.42 8.79
C LEU A 356 -4.37 -10.37 9.07
N CYS A 357 -5.45 -10.27 8.30
CA CYS A 357 -6.55 -11.24 8.32
C CYS A 357 -6.30 -12.49 7.46
N GLY A 358 -5.09 -12.66 6.89
CA GLY A 358 -4.72 -13.82 6.07
C GLY A 358 -4.99 -13.63 4.58
N SER A 359 -5.05 -12.39 4.08
CA SER A 359 -5.27 -12.12 2.65
C SER A 359 -4.21 -11.21 2.03
N GLY A 360 -3.15 -11.82 1.50
CA GLY A 360 -2.13 -11.17 0.67
C GLY A 360 -0.90 -10.68 1.43
N LEU A 361 0.07 -10.13 0.69
CA LEU A 361 1.38 -9.62 1.14
C LEU A 361 2.37 -10.64 1.73
N GLU A 362 1.99 -11.89 1.98
CA GLU A 362 2.90 -12.93 2.51
C GLU A 362 4.19 -13.10 1.70
N LYS A 363 4.08 -13.03 0.37
CA LYS A 363 5.22 -13.14 -0.56
C LYS A 363 5.76 -11.79 -1.00
N SER A 364 5.35 -10.68 -0.37
CA SER A 364 5.82 -9.34 -0.71
C SER A 364 7.10 -8.97 0.04
N ALA A 365 7.70 -7.83 -0.31
CA ALA A 365 8.89 -7.30 0.38
C ALA A 365 8.66 -6.94 1.87
N VAL A 366 7.41 -6.93 2.33
CA VAL A 366 7.02 -6.69 3.73
C VAL A 366 6.40 -7.93 4.39
N GLY A 367 6.41 -9.07 3.70
CA GLY A 367 5.78 -10.32 4.14
C GLY A 367 6.37 -10.86 5.44
N HIS A 368 7.65 -10.61 5.69
CA HIS A 368 8.30 -10.96 6.95
C HIS A 368 7.78 -10.17 8.14
N ILE A 369 7.53 -8.87 7.98
CA ILE A 369 6.96 -8.01 9.03
C ILE A 369 5.55 -8.48 9.38
N LEU A 370 4.77 -8.85 8.35
CA LEU A 370 3.45 -9.46 8.51
C LEU A 370 3.54 -10.75 9.34
N LYS A 371 4.44 -11.66 8.96
CA LYS A 371 4.59 -12.95 9.65
C LYS A 371 5.11 -12.78 11.08
N ASP A 372 6.04 -11.86 11.33
CA ASP A 372 6.48 -11.50 12.68
C ASP A 372 5.29 -11.03 13.53
N THR A 373 4.50 -10.10 12.99
CA THR A 373 3.33 -9.56 13.70
C THR A 373 2.36 -10.68 14.07
N LEU A 374 2.08 -11.59 13.13
CA LEU A 374 1.20 -12.74 13.34
C LEU A 374 1.77 -13.73 14.37
N SER A 375 3.08 -13.99 14.34
CA SER A 375 3.75 -14.81 15.34
C SER A 375 3.64 -14.19 16.74
N THR A 376 3.82 -12.88 16.89
CA THR A 376 3.66 -12.21 18.18
C THR A 376 2.23 -12.29 18.71
N VAL A 377 1.22 -11.95 17.90
CA VAL A 377 -0.19 -11.99 18.36
C VAL A 377 -0.73 -13.40 18.55
N SER A 378 -0.15 -14.42 17.92
CA SER A 378 -0.55 -15.82 18.13
C SER A 378 -0.27 -16.36 19.53
N LEU A 379 0.55 -15.66 20.32
CA LEU A 379 0.79 -15.96 21.73
C LEU A 379 -0.34 -15.48 22.65
N LEU A 380 -1.24 -14.62 22.14
CA LEU A 380 -2.39 -14.12 22.87
C LEU A 380 -3.50 -15.18 22.92
N GLN A 381 -4.28 -15.21 24.01
CA GLN A 381 -5.45 -16.08 24.12
C GLN A 381 -6.50 -15.78 23.05
N SER A 382 -6.66 -14.50 22.69
CA SER A 382 -7.59 -14.08 21.65
C SER A 382 -7.11 -12.81 20.96
N PHE A 383 -7.17 -12.78 19.64
CA PHE A 383 -6.89 -11.57 18.87
C PHE A 383 -7.76 -11.46 17.63
N SER A 384 -7.90 -10.24 17.12
CA SER A 384 -8.51 -10.00 15.81
C SER A 384 -7.96 -8.72 15.20
N PHE A 385 -7.95 -8.65 13.87
CA PHE A 385 -7.63 -7.45 13.11
C PHE A 385 -8.87 -6.94 12.41
N SER A 386 -9.02 -5.62 12.32
CA SER A 386 -10.11 -5.01 11.56
C SER A 386 -9.83 -3.56 11.23
N HIS A 387 -10.40 -3.11 10.12
CA HIS A 387 -10.18 -1.79 9.60
C HIS A 387 -11.07 -0.77 10.32
N VAL A 388 -10.50 0.40 10.62
CA VAL A 388 -11.23 1.57 11.13
C VAL A 388 -11.03 2.74 10.16
N ASN A 389 -11.99 3.63 10.06
CA ASN A 389 -11.79 4.85 9.29
C ASN A 389 -10.78 5.78 10.00
N ARG A 390 -10.21 6.74 9.26
CA ARG A 390 -9.27 7.73 9.82
C ARG A 390 -9.78 8.47 11.06
N GLN A 391 -11.07 8.79 11.09
CA GLN A 391 -11.68 9.48 12.24
C GLN A 391 -11.64 8.61 13.50
N GLY A 392 -11.92 7.30 13.38
CA GLY A 392 -11.80 6.34 14.49
C GLY A 392 -10.38 5.88 14.80
N ASN A 393 -9.36 6.41 14.11
CA ASN A 393 -7.94 6.18 14.40
C ASN A 393 -7.17 7.45 14.81
N ALA A 394 -7.88 8.55 15.08
CA ALA A 394 -7.28 9.87 15.27
C ALA A 394 -6.22 9.92 16.39
N VAL A 395 -6.43 9.19 17.50
CA VAL A 395 -5.48 9.15 18.62
C VAL A 395 -4.18 8.45 18.25
N ALA A 396 -4.25 7.29 17.58
CA ALA A 396 -3.05 6.58 17.11
C ALA A 396 -2.28 7.43 16.09
N HIS A 397 -2.99 8.08 15.16
CA HIS A 397 -2.39 9.02 14.22
C HIS A 397 -1.67 10.19 14.90
N ALA A 398 -2.31 10.81 15.89
CA ALA A 398 -1.72 11.92 16.63
C ALA A 398 -0.48 11.49 17.44
N LEU A 399 -0.48 10.28 18.01
CA LEU A 399 0.70 9.70 18.66
C LEU A 399 1.83 9.48 17.66
N ALA A 400 1.53 8.95 16.47
CA ALA A 400 2.53 8.77 15.41
C ALA A 400 3.15 10.11 14.98
N GLN A 401 2.33 11.16 14.79
CA GLN A 401 2.83 12.50 14.45
C GLN A 401 3.66 13.13 15.57
N ARG A 402 3.30 12.86 16.83
CA ARG A 402 4.01 13.41 18.00
C ARG A 402 5.47 12.94 18.08
N ALA A 403 5.81 11.78 17.51
CA ALA A 403 7.18 11.27 17.51
C ALA A 403 8.19 12.25 16.87
N ARG A 404 7.75 13.26 16.08
CA ARG A 404 8.59 14.35 15.57
C ARG A 404 9.33 15.12 16.68
N LEU A 405 8.77 15.22 17.89
CA LEU A 405 9.27 16.04 19.00
C LEU A 405 10.53 15.49 19.71
N SER A 406 11.38 14.74 19.01
CA SER A 406 12.76 14.37 19.38
C SER A 406 12.98 13.32 20.49
N PHE A 407 11.99 12.50 20.84
CA PHE A 407 12.21 11.33 21.69
C PHE A 407 12.06 10.02 20.88
N PRO A 408 13.03 9.09 20.95
CA PRO A 408 12.99 7.85 20.17
C PRO A 408 11.84 6.93 20.59
N LEU A 409 11.51 6.87 21.88
CA LEU A 409 10.37 6.10 22.39
C LEU A 409 9.80 6.77 23.64
N GLN A 410 8.49 6.91 23.69
CA GLN A 410 7.74 7.35 24.87
C GLN A 410 6.53 6.44 25.07
N VAL A 411 6.31 6.02 26.32
CA VAL A 411 5.19 5.17 26.73
C VAL A 411 4.51 5.80 27.94
N TRP A 412 3.18 5.86 27.91
CA TRP A 412 2.34 6.37 28.98
C TRP A 412 1.42 5.25 29.46
N MET A 413 1.48 4.94 30.76
CA MET A 413 0.57 4.01 31.41
C MET A 413 -0.65 4.77 31.94
N GLU A 414 -1.84 4.25 31.66
CA GLU A 414 -3.14 4.78 32.10
C GLU A 414 -3.38 6.27 31.76
N SER A 415 -2.63 6.79 30.78
CA SER A 415 -2.60 8.20 30.45
C SER A 415 -2.13 8.41 29.01
N VAL A 416 -2.21 9.67 28.56
CA VAL A 416 -1.67 10.12 27.27
C VAL A 416 -0.91 11.42 27.45
N PRO A 417 -0.13 11.86 26.45
CA PRO A 417 0.45 13.19 26.44
C PRO A 417 -0.63 14.27 26.60
N LEU A 418 -0.31 15.32 27.36
CA LEU A 418 -1.27 16.39 27.71
C LEU A 418 -1.87 17.08 26.48
N ASP A 419 -1.09 17.20 25.41
CA ASP A 419 -1.47 17.76 24.11
C ASP A 419 -2.47 16.88 23.33
N LEU A 420 -2.60 15.59 23.67
CA LEU A 420 -3.55 14.66 23.06
C LEU A 420 -4.87 14.49 23.84
N ASN A 421 -5.01 15.10 25.02
CA ASN A 421 -6.25 15.02 25.81
C ASN A 421 -7.48 15.45 25.00
N ALA A 422 -7.37 16.50 24.20
CA ALA A 422 -8.46 16.99 23.36
C ALA A 422 -8.91 15.96 22.31
N VAL A 423 -7.98 15.24 21.69
CA VAL A 423 -8.27 14.23 20.66
C VAL A 423 -9.05 13.06 21.27
N ILE A 424 -8.70 12.64 22.49
CA ILE A 424 -9.39 11.58 23.23
C ILE A 424 -10.80 11.98 23.63
N LEU A 425 -10.99 13.21 24.09
CA LEU A 425 -12.30 13.71 24.47
C LEU A 425 -13.26 13.76 23.27
N VAL A 426 -12.75 13.97 22.05
CA VAL A 426 -13.56 13.91 20.82
C VAL A 426 -14.00 12.47 20.52
N ASP A 427 -13.14 11.47 20.74
CA ASP A 427 -13.46 10.04 20.53
C ASP A 427 -14.54 9.51 21.49
N LEU A 428 -14.60 10.04 22.72
CA LEU A 428 -15.47 9.54 23.79
C LEU A 428 -16.88 10.16 23.80
N LYS A 429 -17.15 11.18 22.99
CA LYS A 429 -18.49 11.80 22.93
C LYS A 429 -19.49 10.86 22.28
N PRO A 430 -20.58 10.46 22.98
CA PRO A 430 -21.70 9.80 22.34
C PRO A 430 -22.28 10.73 21.28
N LEU A 431 -22.69 10.18 20.14
CA LEU A 431 -23.60 10.89 19.23
C LEU A 431 -24.85 11.23 20.02
N VAL A 432 -25.03 12.52 20.34
CA VAL A 432 -26.31 13.06 20.80
C VAL A 432 -27.33 12.94 19.69
#